data_AF-A0A832FDH9-F1
#
_entry.id   AF-A0A832FDH9-F1
#
_cell.length_a   1.000
_cell.length_b   1.000
_cell.length_c   1.000
_cell.angle_alpha   90.00
_cell.angle_beta   90.00
_cell.angle_gamma   90.00
#
_symmetry.space_group_name_H-M   'P 1'
#
loop_
_entity.id
_entity.type
_entity.pdbx_description
1 polymer ?
#
loop_
_entity_poly.entity_id
_entity_poly.type
_entity_poly.pdbx_seq_one_letter_code
_entity_poly.pdbx_strand_id
1 'polypeptide(L)'
;MKKSTLTGIIFVAILALVSITLSTNIGHFSPSNLPLNNTIGNEKVLTIGTTNIVKTDNFIKDYYMGIFAACFTLDPLAAVDQGGNIIPYLVNWSTTYSKNWELILIRNATWHDGMPVTAED
;
A
#
# COMPACT_ATOMS: atom_id res chain seq x y z
N MET A 1 52.31 -19.19 14.79
CA MET A 1 51.47 -18.22 14.05
C MET A 1 51.47 -16.89 14.77
N LYS A 2 51.72 -15.76 14.07
CA LYS A 2 51.65 -14.42 14.68
C LYS A 2 50.20 -14.14 15.11
N LYS A 3 49.99 -13.63 16.33
CA LYS A 3 48.66 -13.39 16.93
C LYS A 3 47.71 -12.66 15.98
N SER A 4 48.20 -11.71 15.19
CA SER A 4 47.41 -10.96 14.18
C SER A 4 46.80 -11.85 13.08
N THR A 5 47.50 -12.88 12.64
CA THR A 5 47.03 -13.85 11.63
C THR A 5 45.89 -14.71 12.18
N LEU A 6 45.97 -15.09 13.47
CA LEU A 6 44.93 -15.90 14.11
C LEU A 6 43.65 -15.08 14.32
N THR A 7 43.77 -13.82 14.73
CA THR A 7 42.63 -12.91 14.89
C THR A 7 41.92 -12.64 13.56
N GLY A 8 42.67 -12.48 12.47
CA GLY A 8 42.09 -12.28 11.13
C GLY A 8 41.29 -13.50 10.64
N ILE A 9 41.79 -14.71 10.87
CA ILE A 9 41.10 -15.96 10.49
C ILE A 9 39.80 -16.13 11.29
N ILE A 10 39.82 -15.83 12.58
CA ILE A 10 38.63 -15.91 13.45
C ILE A 10 37.55 -14.92 12.98
N PHE A 11 37.94 -13.69 12.62
CA PHE A 11 37.01 -12.67 12.15
C PHE A 11 36.33 -13.06 10.83
N VAL A 12 37.09 -13.63 9.88
CA VAL A 12 36.55 -14.13 8.60
C VAL A 12 35.59 -15.31 8.83
N ALA A 13 35.90 -16.21 9.76
CA ALA A 13 35.03 -17.34 10.09
C ALA A 13 33.68 -16.88 10.69
N ILE A 14 33.69 -15.84 11.55
CA ILE A 14 32.47 -15.27 12.13
C ILE A 14 31.60 -14.62 11.04
N LEU A 15 32.19 -13.85 10.13
CA LEU A 15 31.47 -13.24 9.01
C LEU A 15 30.82 -14.29 8.08
N ALA A 16 31.53 -15.38 7.80
CA ALA A 16 30.99 -16.48 7.02
C ALA A 16 29.79 -17.17 7.73
N LEU A 17 29.89 -17.39 9.04
CA LEU A 17 28.81 -17.99 9.84
C LEU A 17 27.56 -17.10 9.90
N VAL A 18 27.73 -15.78 10.05
CA VAL A 18 26.62 -14.81 10.04
C VAL A 18 25.95 -14.74 8.66
N SER A 19 26.71 -14.89 7.58
CA SER A 19 26.16 -14.91 6.21
C SER A 19 25.29 -16.14 5.95
N ILE A 20 25.67 -17.30 6.50
CA ILE A 20 24.91 -18.55 6.36
C ILE A 20 23.59 -18.47 7.14
N THR A 21 23.56 -17.89 8.34
CA THR A 21 22.33 -17.76 9.14
C THR A 21 21.36 -16.69 8.60
N LEU A 22 21.85 -15.70 7.85
CA LEU A 22 21.00 -14.73 7.18
C LEU A 22 20.31 -15.32 5.93
N SER A 23 20.96 -16.28 5.26
CA SER A 23 20.40 -16.93 4.06
C SER A 23 19.24 -17.90 4.34
N THR A 24 19.11 -18.39 5.57
CA THR A 24 18.04 -19.33 5.95
C THR A 24 16.77 -18.65 6.51
N ASN A 25 16.79 -17.32 6.69
CA ASN A 25 15.63 -16.52 7.12
C ASN A 25 15.01 -15.67 6.01
N ILE A 26 15.46 -15.82 4.75
CA ILE A 26 14.70 -15.30 3.61
C ILE A 26 13.46 -16.18 3.51
N GLY A 27 12.35 -15.68 4.05
CA GLY A 27 11.09 -16.40 4.19
C GLY A 27 10.72 -17.17 2.93
N HIS A 28 10.54 -18.47 3.08
CA HIS A 28 9.83 -19.29 2.11
C HIS A 28 8.41 -18.73 1.94
N PHE A 29 8.18 -17.94 0.89
CA PHE A 29 6.83 -17.70 0.41
C PHE A 29 6.28 -19.05 -0.05
N SER A 30 5.44 -19.66 0.77
CA SER A 30 4.64 -20.81 0.37
C SER A 30 3.52 -20.27 -0.53
N PRO A 31 3.46 -20.62 -1.83
CA PRO A 31 2.30 -20.29 -2.62
C PRO A 31 1.11 -21.06 -2.04
N SER A 32 0.06 -20.35 -1.63
CA SER A 32 -1.18 -20.99 -1.20
C SER A 32 -1.76 -21.76 -2.38
N ASN A 33 -1.74 -23.09 -2.28
CA ASN A 33 -2.50 -23.96 -3.17
C ASN A 33 -4.00 -23.83 -2.83
N LEU A 34 -4.65 -22.79 -3.35
CA LEU A 34 -6.10 -22.75 -3.39
C LEU A 34 -6.60 -23.76 -4.44
N PRO A 35 -7.68 -24.52 -4.16
CA PRO A 35 -8.22 -25.46 -5.12
C PRO A 35 -8.72 -24.71 -6.35
N LEU A 36 -8.15 -25.05 -7.52
CA LEU A 36 -8.54 -24.51 -8.81
C LEU A 36 -9.90 -25.11 -9.22
N ASN A 37 -10.99 -24.45 -8.82
CA ASN A 37 -12.31 -24.75 -9.36
C ASN A 37 -12.51 -23.96 -10.66
N ASN A 38 -12.27 -24.62 -11.79
CA ASN A 38 -12.52 -24.04 -13.10
C ASN A 38 -14.03 -23.98 -13.38
N THR A 39 -14.49 -22.80 -13.79
CA THR A 39 -15.74 -22.47 -14.54
C THR A 39 -16.86 -21.77 -13.77
N ILE A 40 -16.66 -20.50 -13.39
CA ILE A 40 -17.67 -19.41 -13.34
C ILE A 40 -16.89 -18.13 -13.70
N GLY A 41 -17.39 -17.28 -14.61
CA GLY A 41 -16.64 -16.23 -15.32
C GLY A 41 -15.46 -15.63 -14.55
N ASN A 42 -14.24 -15.83 -15.06
CA ASN A 42 -12.97 -15.54 -14.36
C ASN A 42 -13.04 -14.24 -13.57
N GLU A 43 -13.30 -14.36 -12.26
CA GLU A 43 -13.24 -13.25 -11.34
C GLU A 43 -11.82 -12.69 -11.42
N LYS A 44 -11.69 -11.42 -11.82
CA LYS A 44 -10.39 -10.77 -11.88
C LYS A 44 -9.97 -10.45 -10.45
N VAL A 45 -9.28 -11.39 -9.82
CA VAL A 45 -8.74 -11.21 -8.47
C VAL A 45 -7.37 -10.55 -8.55
N LEU A 46 -7.19 -9.44 -7.84
CA LEU A 46 -5.89 -8.83 -7.59
C LEU A 46 -5.45 -9.14 -6.15
N THR A 47 -4.36 -9.87 -5.99
CA THR A 47 -3.76 -10.15 -4.67
C THR A 47 -2.55 -9.26 -4.45
N ILE A 48 -2.56 -8.49 -3.36
CA ILE A 48 -1.48 -7.57 -2.98
C ILE A 48 -0.90 -8.02 -1.64
N GLY A 49 0.38 -8.40 -1.63
CA GLY A 49 1.13 -8.61 -0.38
C GLY A 49 1.63 -7.30 0.20
N THR A 50 1.52 -7.11 1.51
CA THR A 50 1.99 -5.89 2.19
C THR A 50 2.58 -6.21 3.55
N THR A 51 3.56 -5.41 3.98
CA THR A 51 4.11 -5.44 5.34
C THR A 51 3.33 -4.55 6.30
N ASN A 52 2.35 -3.79 5.80
CA ASN A 52 1.51 -2.91 6.60
C ASN A 52 0.55 -3.74 7.46
N ILE A 53 0.53 -3.50 8.77
CA ILE A 53 -0.30 -4.25 9.71
C ILE A 53 -1.57 -3.47 9.99
N VAL A 54 -2.71 -4.02 9.58
CA VAL A 54 -4.05 -3.52 9.97
C VAL A 54 -4.40 -4.08 11.35
N LYS A 55 -4.60 -3.19 12.33
CA LYS A 55 -4.93 -3.52 13.72
C LYS A 55 -6.44 -3.53 13.97
N THR A 56 -7.19 -2.70 13.25
CA THR A 56 -8.66 -2.64 13.28
C THR A 56 -9.21 -2.31 11.91
N ASP A 57 -10.42 -2.77 11.64
CA ASP A 57 -11.26 -2.47 10.49
C ASP A 57 -11.80 -1.02 10.46
N ASN A 58 -11.50 -0.20 11.46
CA ASN A 58 -11.89 1.20 11.48
C ASN A 58 -10.86 2.08 10.75
N PHE A 59 -11.23 2.57 9.56
CA PHE A 59 -10.35 3.37 8.69
C PHE A 59 -9.98 4.76 9.24
N ILE A 60 -10.68 5.27 10.26
CA ILE A 60 -10.30 6.52 10.95
C ILE A 60 -9.29 6.24 12.07
N LYS A 61 -9.43 5.10 12.76
CA LYS A 61 -8.59 4.75 13.91
C LYS A 61 -7.30 4.03 13.52
N ASP A 62 -7.28 3.37 12.37
CA ASP A 62 -6.11 2.66 11.86
C ASP A 62 -5.57 3.34 10.60
N TYR A 63 -4.31 3.76 10.68
CA TYR A 63 -3.62 4.46 9.60
C TYR A 63 -3.55 3.63 8.31
N TYR A 64 -3.23 2.34 8.39
CA TYR A 64 -3.10 1.50 7.21
C TYR A 64 -4.45 1.09 6.65
N MET A 65 -5.45 0.88 7.50
CA MET A 65 -6.83 0.72 7.04
C MET A 65 -7.32 1.98 6.31
N GLY A 66 -7.00 3.17 6.83
CA GLY A 66 -7.29 4.45 6.19
C GLY A 66 -6.67 4.59 4.80
N ILE A 67 -5.39 4.22 4.66
CA ILE A 67 -4.72 4.20 3.35
C ILE A 67 -5.41 3.24 2.39
N PHE A 68 -5.71 2.02 2.82
CA PHE A 68 -6.36 1.04 1.94
C PHE A 68 -7.79 1.46 1.57
N ALA A 69 -8.54 2.05 2.49
CA ALA A 69 -9.84 2.62 2.21
C ALA A 69 -9.75 3.73 1.15
N ALA A 70 -8.78 4.66 1.30
CA ALA A 70 -8.53 5.73 0.34
C ALA A 70 -8.09 5.23 -1.04
N CYS A 71 -7.43 4.08 -1.12
CA CYS A 71 -7.00 3.49 -2.39
C CYS A 71 -8.07 2.66 -3.10
N PHE A 72 -8.93 1.97 -2.35
CA PHE A 72 -9.78 0.92 -2.92
C PHE A 72 -11.28 1.16 -2.79
N THR A 73 -11.72 2.02 -1.87
CA THR A 73 -13.14 2.17 -1.54
C THR A 73 -13.67 3.59 -1.63
N LEU A 74 -12.78 4.59 -1.53
CA LEU A 74 -13.14 5.99 -1.53
C LEU A 74 -12.61 6.67 -2.79
N ASP A 75 -13.41 7.57 -3.36
CA ASP A 75 -12.98 8.45 -4.43
C ASP A 75 -12.37 9.73 -3.82
N PRO A 76 -11.06 9.99 -3.95
CA PRO A 76 -10.43 11.16 -3.36
C PRO A 76 -10.78 12.45 -4.11
N LEU A 77 -10.65 13.61 -3.45
CA LEU A 77 -10.84 14.92 -4.09
C LEU A 77 -9.89 15.12 -5.29
N ALA A 78 -8.62 14.76 -5.09
CA ALA A 78 -7.55 14.82 -6.08
C ALA A 78 -6.72 13.52 -6.04
N ALA A 79 -6.05 13.20 -7.14
CA ALA A 79 -5.20 12.03 -7.26
C ALA A 79 -3.77 12.43 -7.67
N VAL A 80 -2.83 11.49 -7.54
CA VAL A 80 -1.47 11.63 -8.06
C VAL A 80 -1.36 10.77 -9.31
N ASP A 81 -0.99 11.39 -10.43
CA ASP A 81 -0.78 10.66 -11.69
C ASP A 81 0.57 9.90 -11.68
N GLN A 82 0.83 9.15 -12.74
CA GLN A 82 2.09 8.38 -12.87
C GLN A 82 3.34 9.26 -12.93
N GLY A 83 3.20 10.55 -13.26
CA GLY A 83 4.28 11.54 -13.25
C GLY A 83 4.49 12.21 -11.90
N GLY A 84 3.66 11.91 -10.89
CA GLY A 84 3.71 12.56 -9.59
C GLY A 84 2.95 13.89 -9.52
N ASN A 85 2.17 14.24 -10.55
CA ASN A 85 1.37 15.47 -10.55
C ASN A 85 0.08 15.27 -9.77
N ILE A 86 -0.34 16.31 -9.04
CA ILE A 86 -1.66 16.35 -8.41
C ILE A 86 -2.68 16.74 -9.49
N ILE A 87 -3.65 15.86 -9.74
CA ILE A 87 -4.68 16.03 -10.76
C ILE A 87 -6.10 15.98 -10.16
N PRO A 88 -7.08 16.67 -10.75
CA PRO A 88 -8.50 16.51 -10.42
C PRO A 88 -8.94 15.05 -10.47
N TYR A 89 -9.75 14.64 -9.49
CA TYR A 89 -10.36 13.30 -9.47
C TYR A 89 -11.85 13.34 -9.18
N LEU A 90 -12.28 13.73 -7.98
CA LEU A 90 -13.70 13.96 -7.67
C LEU A 90 -14.10 15.43 -7.91
N VAL A 91 -13.16 16.35 -7.70
CA VAL A 91 -13.39 17.79 -7.80
C VAL A 91 -12.34 18.50 -8.64
N ASN A 92 -12.76 19.58 -9.30
CA ASN A 92 -11.88 20.66 -9.69
C ASN A 92 -11.74 21.60 -8.50
N TRP A 93 -10.60 22.28 -8.41
CA TRP A 93 -10.39 23.27 -7.35
C TRP A 93 -9.86 24.58 -7.91
N SER A 94 -10.21 25.65 -7.23
CA SER A 94 -9.59 26.96 -7.38
C SER A 94 -9.17 27.48 -6.01
N THR A 95 -8.15 28.34 -5.96
CA THR A 95 -7.76 28.96 -4.69
C THR A 95 -7.24 30.37 -4.84
N THR A 96 -7.54 31.20 -3.84
CA THR A 96 -6.97 32.53 -3.69
C THR A 96 -5.90 32.50 -2.59
N TYR A 97 -4.64 32.68 -2.97
CA TYR A 97 -3.46 32.64 -2.09
C TYR A 97 -3.33 31.36 -1.24
N SER A 98 -3.85 30.23 -1.71
CA SER A 98 -3.86 28.95 -0.99
C SER A 98 -4.55 28.98 0.38
N LYS A 99 -5.40 30.00 0.62
CA LYS A 99 -6.14 30.17 1.89
C LYS A 99 -7.59 29.76 1.77
N ASN A 100 -8.24 30.25 0.72
CA ASN A 100 -9.64 29.93 0.44
C ASN A 100 -9.66 29.00 -0.76
N TRP A 101 -10.25 27.82 -0.59
CA TRP A 101 -10.36 26.80 -1.62
C TRP A 101 -11.82 26.65 -1.99
N GLU A 102 -12.09 26.68 -3.28
CA GLU A 102 -13.38 26.35 -3.86
C GLU A 102 -13.23 25.01 -4.57
N LEU A 103 -14.11 24.06 -4.24
CA LEU A 103 -14.08 22.70 -4.78
C LEU A 103 -15.41 22.43 -5.48
N ILE A 104 -15.35 22.00 -6.73
CA ILE A 104 -16.52 21.79 -7.59
C ILE A 104 -16.47 20.35 -8.09
N LEU A 105 -17.53 19.57 -7.81
CA LEU A 105 -17.66 18.20 -8.32
C LEU A 105 -17.57 18.18 -9.84
N ILE A 106 -16.71 17.31 -10.40
CA ILE A 106 -16.49 17.23 -11.85
C ILE A 106 -17.52 16.33 -12.55
N ARG A 107 -18.26 15.53 -11.78
CA ARG A 107 -19.25 14.58 -12.26
C ARG A 107 -20.35 14.40 -11.21
N ASN A 108 -21.48 13.85 -11.64
CA ASN A 108 -22.55 13.40 -10.76
C ASN A 108 -22.10 12.09 -10.08
N ALA A 109 -21.29 12.22 -9.03
CA ALA A 109 -20.85 11.09 -8.22
C ALA A 109 -22.00 10.63 -7.31
N THR A 110 -22.05 9.32 -7.08
CA THR A 110 -23.00 8.69 -6.17
C THR A 110 -22.25 7.80 -5.20
N TRP A 111 -22.79 7.66 -4.01
CA TRP A 111 -22.44 6.60 -3.08
C TRP A 111 -22.84 5.22 -3.65
N HIS A 112 -22.37 4.15 -3.00
CA HIS A 112 -22.63 2.77 -3.41
C HIS A 112 -24.11 2.37 -3.30
N ASP A 113 -24.91 3.12 -2.54
CA ASP A 113 -26.36 2.98 -2.42
C ASP A 113 -27.14 3.78 -3.49
N GLY A 114 -26.43 4.53 -4.34
CA GLY A 114 -27.00 5.35 -5.41
C GLY A 114 -27.37 6.77 -5.00
N MET A 115 -27.22 7.17 -3.73
CA MET A 115 -27.44 8.54 -3.30
C MET A 115 -26.35 9.48 -3.86
N PRO A 116 -26.69 10.71 -4.27
CA PRO A 116 -25.70 11.64 -4.80
C PRO A 116 -24.71 12.06 -3.73
N VAL A 117 -23.44 12.20 -4.12
CA VAL A 117 -22.41 12.84 -3.28
C VAL A 117 -22.64 14.35 -3.32
N THR A 118 -22.65 15.00 -2.15
CA THR A 118 -22.84 16.46 -2.03
C THR A 118 -21.67 17.13 -1.33
N ALA A 119 -21.74 18.45 -1.11
CA ALA A 119 -20.66 19.19 -0.44
C ALA A 119 -20.66 18.97 1.09
N GLU A 120 -21.74 18.40 1.64
CA GLU A 120 -21.90 18.09 3.06
C GLU A 120 -21.20 16.79 3.49
N ASP A 121 -20.87 15.93 2.53
CA ASP A 121 -20.14 14.67 2.72
C ASP A 121 -18.62 14.90 2.95
#